data_AF-A0A8T5ASS5-F1
#
_entry.id   AF-A0A8T5ASS5-F1
#
_cell.length_a   1.000
_cell.length_b   1.000
_cell.length_c   1.000
_cell.angle_alpha   90.00
_cell.angle_beta   90.00
_cell.angle_gamma   90.00
#
_symmetry.space_group_name_H-M   'P 1'
#
loop_
_entity.id
_entity.type
_entity.pdbx_description
1 polymer ?
#
loop_
_entity_poly.entity_id
_entity_poly.type
_entity_poly.pdbx_seq_one_letter_code
_entity_poly.pdbx_strand_id
1 'polypeptide(L)'
;MKSRILVDSCVIVSASILVSSSDIDEKLSIKHHFYEECKELFTFIQKNLAKRIGIITYTIENEALGVLDKVIEGELKSRGYSRENFEVFSAVFNICENRMRGLIALLQREPVDSADVAQKILLIKKMYEEMKEKAVKLPKTAALKTQTVPPKFRRALNWFELFKTQDEMEHAQLYNLLRKDVEPSDIAILAEAYHLYTTYIATEGKGGNLYIASKDSHFVPVRRKGWTYEGREITDEIQKRFGIICEHPKKVKELFIKKQ
;
A
#
# COMPACT_ATOMS: atom_id res chain seq x y z
N MET A 1 9.73 -19.39 12.42
CA MET A 1 9.84 -18.05 11.78
C MET A 1 9.24 -16.96 12.65
N LYS A 2 9.94 -15.84 12.82
CA LYS A 2 9.40 -14.63 13.47
C LYS A 2 8.58 -13.82 12.47
N SER A 3 7.52 -13.17 12.93
CA SER A 3 6.75 -12.29 12.04
C SER A 3 7.57 -11.04 11.66
N ARG A 4 7.47 -10.62 10.39
CA ARG A 4 8.19 -9.46 9.82
C ARG A 4 7.26 -8.58 9.01
N ILE A 5 7.57 -7.28 8.97
CA ILE A 5 6.83 -6.26 8.23
C ILE A 5 7.76 -5.68 7.18
N LEU A 6 7.56 -6.03 5.92
CA LEU A 6 8.14 -5.34 4.79
C LEU A 6 7.40 -4.01 4.60
N VAL A 7 8.12 -2.90 4.76
CA VAL A 7 7.55 -1.56 4.64
C VAL A 7 7.74 -1.06 3.23
N ASP A 8 6.64 -0.77 2.54
CA ASP A 8 6.64 -0.30 1.15
C ASP A 8 7.10 1.17 1.00
N SER A 9 7.51 1.55 -0.22
CA SER A 9 8.05 2.87 -0.57
C SER A 9 7.07 3.98 -0.21
N CYS A 10 5.79 3.80 -0.57
CA CYS A 10 4.73 4.77 -0.34
C CYS A 10 4.48 5.06 1.16
N VAL A 11 4.73 4.08 2.03
CA VAL A 11 4.59 4.21 3.49
C VAL A 11 5.76 5.00 4.08
N ILE A 12 6.98 4.72 3.62
CA ILE A 12 8.19 5.46 4.00
C ILE A 12 8.03 6.94 3.61
N VAL A 13 7.68 7.20 2.36
CA VAL A 13 7.46 8.55 1.82
C VAL A 13 6.36 9.26 2.61
N SER A 14 5.20 8.64 2.77
CA SER A 14 4.08 9.23 3.52
C SER A 14 4.45 9.60 4.96
N ALA A 15 5.22 8.75 5.66
CA ALA A 15 5.66 9.01 7.03
C ALA A 15 6.77 10.06 7.13
N SER A 16 7.45 10.37 6.03
CA SER A 16 8.54 11.37 5.99
C SER A 16 8.04 12.80 5.79
N ILE A 17 6.85 12.98 5.19
CA ILE A 17 6.31 14.29 4.82
C ILE A 17 5.51 14.90 5.98
N LEU A 18 6.24 15.61 6.84
CA LEU A 18 5.71 16.51 7.86
C LEU A 18 6.66 17.70 8.04
N VAL A 19 6.22 18.92 7.76
CA VAL A 19 7.00 20.11 8.07
C VAL A 19 6.10 21.02 8.90
N SER A 20 6.57 21.39 10.09
CA SER A 20 5.78 22.27 10.95
C SER A 20 5.76 23.68 10.35
N SER A 21 4.70 24.43 10.63
CA SER A 21 4.59 25.82 10.19
C SER A 21 5.78 26.67 10.64
N SER A 22 6.30 26.41 11.84
CA SER A 22 7.47 27.11 12.40
C SER A 22 8.80 26.78 11.70
N ASP A 23 8.90 25.65 11.00
CA ASP A 23 10.15 25.27 10.32
C ASP A 23 10.35 26.01 8.99
N ILE A 24 9.28 26.61 8.46
CA ILE A 24 9.26 27.25 7.14
C ILE A 24 8.60 28.64 7.16
N ASP A 25 8.35 29.19 8.35
CA ASP A 25 7.66 30.47 8.57
C ASP A 25 6.30 30.59 7.84
N GLU A 26 5.56 29.47 7.77
CA GLU A 26 4.28 29.39 7.07
C GLU A 26 3.08 29.30 8.00
N LYS A 27 1.90 29.65 7.49
CA LYS A 27 0.66 29.56 8.28
C LYS A 27 0.19 28.13 8.52
N LEU A 28 0.55 27.19 7.63
CA LEU A 28 0.06 25.81 7.66
C LEU A 28 1.21 24.83 7.55
N SER A 29 1.14 23.76 8.35
CA SER A 29 2.07 22.64 8.25
C SER A 29 1.88 21.90 6.92
N ILE A 30 2.98 21.48 6.30
CA ILE A 30 2.97 20.57 5.16
C ILE A 30 2.92 19.16 5.71
N LYS A 31 1.91 18.39 5.33
CA LYS A 31 1.67 17.05 5.86
C LYS A 31 0.99 16.19 4.82
N HIS A 32 1.55 15.02 4.54
CA HIS A 32 0.92 14.07 3.65
C HIS A 32 -0.35 13.50 4.29
N HIS A 33 -1.38 13.26 3.48
CA HIS A 33 -2.69 12.82 3.96
C HIS A 33 -2.66 11.45 4.67
N PHE A 34 -1.70 10.58 4.35
CA PHE A 34 -1.47 9.29 5.05
C PHE A 34 -0.44 9.35 6.18
N TYR A 35 0.07 10.53 6.54
CA TYR A 35 1.16 10.68 7.51
C TYR A 35 0.87 9.95 8.84
N GLU A 36 -0.31 10.16 9.43
CA GLU A 36 -0.64 9.62 10.75
C GLU A 36 -0.61 8.09 10.78
N GLU A 37 -1.25 7.44 9.82
CA GLU A 37 -1.29 5.97 9.74
C GLU A 37 0.12 5.38 9.57
N CYS A 38 0.94 5.99 8.72
CA CYS A 38 2.29 5.51 8.44
C CYS A 38 3.23 5.78 9.62
N LYS A 39 3.12 6.96 10.25
CA LYS A 39 3.92 7.33 11.43
C LYS A 39 3.60 6.46 12.64
N GLU A 40 2.34 6.06 12.81
CA GLU A 40 1.93 5.13 13.85
C GLU A 40 2.61 3.76 13.70
N LEU A 41 2.73 3.25 12.47
CA LEU A 41 3.45 2.02 12.18
C LEU A 41 4.94 2.15 12.52
N PHE A 42 5.60 3.24 12.11
CA PHE A 42 7.03 3.46 12.45
C PHE A 42 7.26 3.61 13.94
N THR A 43 6.34 4.26 14.67
CA THR A 43 6.40 4.33 16.14
C THR A 43 6.32 2.94 16.76
N PHE A 44 5.48 2.06 16.21
CA PHE A 44 5.40 0.66 16.62
C PHE A 44 6.68 -0.12 16.32
N ILE A 45 7.27 0.05 15.14
CA ILE A 45 8.56 -0.56 14.75
C ILE A 45 9.67 -0.09 15.71
N GLN A 46 9.76 1.21 15.98
CA GLN A 46 10.75 1.80 16.88
C GLN A 46 10.66 1.22 18.30
N LYS A 47 9.45 1.06 18.84
CA LYS A 47 9.23 0.41 20.15
C LYS A 47 9.65 -1.06 20.18
N ASN A 48 9.76 -1.70 19.02
CA ASN A 48 10.16 -3.10 18.86
C ASN A 48 11.49 -3.24 18.11
N LEU A 49 12.36 -2.23 18.14
CA LEU A 49 13.62 -2.22 17.39
C LEU A 49 14.52 -3.41 17.73
N ALA A 50 14.58 -3.81 19.00
CA ALA A 50 15.32 -4.99 19.46
C ALA A 50 14.84 -6.30 18.80
N LYS A 51 13.54 -6.39 18.48
CA LYS A 51 12.95 -7.54 17.78
C LYS A 51 13.20 -7.48 16.27
N ARG A 52 13.64 -6.33 15.72
CA ARG A 52 13.92 -6.08 14.30
C ARG A 52 12.74 -6.41 13.36
N ILE A 53 11.54 -6.04 13.77
CA ILE A 53 10.30 -6.46 13.08
C ILE A 53 10.07 -5.78 11.73
N GLY A 54 10.63 -4.59 11.51
CA GLY A 54 10.52 -3.84 10.26
C GLY A 54 11.70 -4.16 9.34
N ILE A 55 11.41 -4.53 8.10
CA ILE A 55 12.39 -4.85 7.08
C ILE A 55 12.14 -4.02 5.81
N ILE A 56 13.17 -3.89 5.00
CA ILE A 56 13.16 -3.18 3.70
C ILE A 56 14.10 -3.90 2.72
N THR A 57 13.87 -3.74 1.43
CA THR A 57 14.80 -4.18 0.38
C THR A 57 15.43 -2.98 -0.32
N TYR A 58 16.52 -3.23 -1.06
CA TYR A 58 17.20 -2.17 -1.81
C TYR A 58 16.28 -1.51 -2.85
N THR A 59 15.40 -2.28 -3.51
CA THR A 59 14.44 -1.78 -4.50
C THR A 59 13.48 -0.78 -3.87
N ILE A 60 12.85 -1.13 -2.74
CA ILE A 60 11.93 -0.24 -2.03
C ILE A 60 12.61 1.04 -1.57
N GLU A 61 13.84 0.92 -1.04
CA GLU A 61 14.60 2.06 -0.57
C GLU A 61 14.90 3.07 -1.68
N ASN A 62 15.38 2.59 -2.84
CA ASN A 62 15.66 3.46 -3.98
C ASN A 62 14.40 4.08 -4.55
N GLU A 63 13.30 3.33 -4.60
CA GLU A 63 12.02 3.86 -5.04
C GLU A 63 11.54 4.98 -4.13
N ALA A 64 11.60 4.77 -2.80
CA ALA A 64 11.21 5.79 -1.82
C ALA A 64 12.02 7.09 -1.99
N LEU A 65 13.33 6.97 -2.17
CA LEU A 65 14.22 8.11 -2.44
C LEU A 65 13.91 8.77 -3.79
N GLY A 66 13.67 7.96 -4.84
CA GLY A 66 13.42 8.45 -6.21
C GLY A 66 12.08 9.15 -6.41
N VAL A 67 11.11 8.94 -5.52
CA VAL A 67 9.79 9.60 -5.60
C VAL A 67 9.61 10.75 -4.62
N LEU A 68 10.50 10.94 -3.65
CA LEU A 68 10.36 11.95 -2.59
C LEU A 68 10.15 13.36 -3.15
N ASP A 69 11.03 13.80 -4.06
CA ASP A 69 10.98 15.12 -4.69
C ASP A 69 9.62 15.38 -5.35
N LYS A 70 9.12 14.40 -6.10
CA LYS A 70 7.87 14.50 -6.85
C LYS A 70 6.67 14.61 -5.92
N VAL A 71 6.67 13.86 -4.82
CA VAL A 71 5.58 13.90 -3.84
C VAL A 71 5.61 15.23 -3.09
N ILE A 72 6.78 15.73 -2.70
CA ILE A 72 6.93 17.05 -2.08
C ILE A 72 6.47 18.16 -3.03
N GLU A 73 6.87 18.10 -4.31
CA GLU A 73 6.43 19.07 -5.32
C GLU A 73 4.91 19.04 -5.50
N GLY A 74 4.28 17.86 -5.51
CA GLY A 74 2.83 17.73 -5.57
C GLY A 74 2.13 18.32 -4.34
N GLU A 75 2.63 18.01 -3.15
CA GLU A 75 2.12 18.53 -1.88
C GLU A 75 2.24 20.07 -1.80
N LEU A 76 3.36 20.64 -2.24
CA LEU A 76 3.58 22.09 -2.28
C LEU A 76 2.68 22.76 -3.33
N LYS A 77 2.63 22.23 -4.56
CA LYS A 77 1.76 22.79 -5.61
C LYS A 77 0.29 22.80 -5.23
N SER A 78 -0.19 21.75 -4.55
CA SER A 78 -1.58 21.69 -4.07
C SER A 78 -1.93 22.79 -3.06
N ARG A 79 -0.91 23.38 -2.43
CA ARG A 79 -1.02 24.49 -1.47
C ARG A 79 -0.74 25.87 -2.09
N GLY A 80 -0.52 25.93 -3.40
CA GLY A 80 -0.34 27.20 -4.14
C GLY A 80 1.12 27.66 -4.28
N TYR A 81 2.10 26.86 -3.88
CA TYR A 81 3.51 27.20 -4.10
C TYR A 81 3.90 27.01 -5.57
N SER A 82 4.69 27.95 -6.07
CA SER A 82 5.30 27.88 -7.41
C SER A 82 6.80 27.56 -7.29
N ARG A 83 7.44 27.21 -8.40
CA ARG A 83 8.90 26.98 -8.43
C ARG A 83 9.73 28.21 -8.07
N GLU A 84 9.13 29.39 -8.05
CA GLU A 84 9.78 30.63 -7.62
C GLU A 84 10.00 30.64 -6.09
N ASN A 85 9.25 29.83 -5.33
CA ASN A 85 9.44 29.63 -3.89
C ASN A 85 10.58 28.63 -3.59
N PHE A 86 11.70 28.73 -4.30
CA PHE A 86 12.81 27.75 -4.23
C PHE A 86 13.29 27.49 -2.79
N GLU A 87 13.37 28.52 -1.95
CA GLU A 87 13.79 28.41 -0.55
C GLU A 87 12.88 27.48 0.25
N VAL A 88 11.56 27.61 0.08
CA VAL A 88 10.56 26.75 0.72
C VAL A 88 10.71 25.31 0.22
N PHE A 89 10.86 25.12 -1.10
CA PHE A 89 11.10 23.80 -1.67
C PHE A 89 12.35 23.14 -1.09
N SER A 90 13.46 23.87 -1.02
CA SER A 90 14.73 23.36 -0.50
C SER A 90 14.65 23.02 0.99
N ALA A 91 14.04 23.89 1.81
CA ALA A 91 13.85 23.66 3.23
C ALA A 91 12.98 22.42 3.49
N VAL A 92 11.83 22.34 2.82
CA VAL A 92 10.89 21.20 2.95
C VAL A 92 11.55 19.91 2.51
N PHE A 93 12.28 19.94 1.40
CA PHE A 93 13.02 18.80 0.88
C PHE A 93 14.02 18.27 1.91
N ASN A 94 14.91 19.13 2.40
CA ASN A 94 15.93 18.75 3.37
C ASN A 94 15.32 18.17 4.66
N ILE A 95 14.23 18.76 5.17
CA ILE A 95 13.54 18.26 6.36
C ILE A 95 12.95 16.87 6.11
N CYS A 96 12.26 16.68 4.99
CA CYS A 96 11.61 15.42 4.65
C CYS A 96 12.63 14.32 4.33
N GLU A 97 13.71 14.64 3.62
CA GLU A 97 14.79 13.70 3.31
C GLU A 97 15.49 13.23 4.59
N ASN A 98 15.86 14.16 5.49
CA ASN A 98 16.45 13.82 6.78
C ASN A 98 15.53 12.91 7.59
N ARG A 99 14.21 13.19 7.59
CA ARG A 99 13.24 12.32 8.25
C ARG A 99 13.16 10.95 7.58
N MET A 100 13.12 10.88 6.26
CA MET A 100 13.10 9.63 5.50
C MET A 100 14.30 8.76 5.84
N ARG A 101 15.52 9.31 5.82
CA ARG A 101 16.74 8.61 6.22
C ARG A 101 16.65 8.08 7.66
N GLY A 102 16.11 8.88 8.57
CA GLY A 102 15.85 8.46 9.95
C GLY A 102 14.85 7.30 10.06
N LEU A 103 13.81 7.27 9.23
CA LEU A 103 12.85 6.17 9.18
C LEU A 103 13.46 4.91 8.58
N ILE A 104 14.23 5.02 7.49
CA ILE A 104 14.94 3.90 6.85
C ILE A 104 15.92 3.26 7.84
N ALA A 105 16.62 4.07 8.65
CA ALA A 105 17.54 3.56 9.67
C ALA A 105 16.87 2.70 10.76
N LEU A 106 15.54 2.75 10.90
CA LEU A 106 14.79 1.88 11.81
C LEU A 106 14.50 0.50 11.20
N LEU A 107 14.70 0.33 9.90
CA LEU A 107 14.38 -0.88 9.15
C LEU A 107 15.65 -1.71 8.92
N GLN A 108 15.51 -3.03 8.98
CA GLN A 108 16.59 -3.94 8.61
C GLN A 108 16.56 -4.17 7.10
N ARG A 109 17.66 -3.87 6.40
CA ARG A 109 17.80 -4.17 4.98
C ARG A 109 18.02 -5.67 4.79
N GLU A 110 17.17 -6.31 4.00
CA GLU A 110 17.24 -7.73 3.69
C GLU A 110 17.82 -7.96 2.30
N PRO A 111 18.78 -8.89 2.14
CA PRO A 111 19.31 -9.25 0.83
C PRO A 111 18.28 -10.06 0.05
N VAL A 112 18.28 -9.89 -1.27
CA VAL A 112 17.42 -10.63 -2.19
C VAL A 112 18.25 -11.23 -3.32
N ASP A 113 18.02 -12.50 -3.65
CA ASP A 113 18.66 -13.15 -4.79
C ASP A 113 17.95 -12.74 -6.09
N SER A 114 18.64 -11.97 -6.92
CA SER A 114 18.10 -11.47 -8.20
C SER A 114 17.65 -12.59 -9.15
N ALA A 115 18.30 -13.75 -9.14
CA ALA A 115 17.98 -14.85 -10.06
C ALA A 115 16.63 -15.50 -9.67
N ASP A 116 16.44 -15.75 -8.38
CA ASP A 116 15.19 -16.29 -7.85
C ASP A 116 14.05 -15.25 -7.91
N VAL A 117 14.33 -13.98 -7.64
CA VAL A 117 13.36 -12.88 -7.82
C VAL A 117 12.88 -12.82 -9.26
N ALA A 118 13.76 -12.95 -10.26
CA ALA A 118 13.37 -12.94 -11.67
C ALA A 118 12.38 -14.06 -12.02
N GLN A 119 12.53 -15.25 -11.44
CA GLN A 119 11.58 -16.35 -11.62
C GLN A 119 10.23 -16.02 -10.97
N LYS A 120 10.25 -15.46 -9.75
CA LYS A 120 9.05 -15.06 -9.00
C LYS A 120 8.28 -13.94 -9.69
N ILE A 121 8.96 -13.01 -10.36
CA ILE A 121 8.34 -11.95 -11.18
C ILE A 121 7.40 -12.56 -12.24
N LEU A 122 7.78 -13.66 -12.90
CA LEU A 122 6.94 -14.31 -13.91
C LEU A 122 5.65 -14.88 -13.30
N LEU A 123 5.74 -15.46 -12.10
CA LEU A 123 4.58 -16.00 -11.37
C LEU A 123 3.60 -14.88 -10.96
N ILE A 124 4.14 -13.75 -10.52
CA ILE A 124 3.33 -12.59 -10.10
C ILE A 124 2.68 -11.91 -11.30
N LYS A 125 3.41 -11.74 -12.42
CA LYS A 125 2.83 -11.24 -13.67
C LYS A 125 1.65 -12.09 -14.11
N LYS A 126 1.83 -13.42 -14.14
CA LYS A 126 0.77 -14.36 -14.46
C LYS A 126 -0.44 -14.22 -13.53
N MET A 127 -0.22 -14.06 -12.22
CA MET A 127 -1.32 -13.80 -11.28
C MET A 127 -2.09 -12.52 -11.64
N TYR A 128 -1.40 -11.39 -11.88
CA TYR A 128 -2.09 -10.15 -12.23
C TYR A 128 -2.81 -10.23 -13.59
N GLU A 129 -2.26 -10.95 -14.57
CA GLU A 129 -2.94 -11.22 -15.84
C GLU A 129 -4.23 -12.01 -15.63
N GLU A 130 -4.21 -13.09 -14.85
CA GLU A 130 -5.39 -13.87 -14.49
C GLU A 130 -6.44 -13.02 -13.73
N MET A 131 -5.99 -12.14 -12.84
CA MET A 131 -6.88 -11.22 -12.12
C MET A 131 -7.49 -10.16 -13.04
N LYS A 132 -6.73 -9.70 -14.04
CA LYS A 132 -7.24 -8.78 -15.08
C LYS A 132 -8.27 -9.47 -15.96
N GLU A 133 -8.04 -10.72 -16.37
CA GLU A 133 -9.04 -11.51 -17.08
C GLU A 133 -10.31 -11.73 -16.26
N LYS A 134 -10.15 -12.04 -14.97
CA LYS A 134 -11.28 -12.18 -14.03
C LYS A 134 -12.07 -10.88 -13.96
N ALA A 135 -11.41 -9.73 -13.87
CA ALA A 135 -12.03 -8.41 -13.82
C ALA A 135 -12.86 -8.11 -15.09
N VAL A 136 -12.33 -8.45 -16.28
CA VAL A 136 -13.07 -8.28 -17.56
C VAL A 136 -14.32 -9.16 -17.63
N LYS A 137 -14.24 -10.37 -17.05
CA LYS A 137 -15.33 -11.36 -17.05
C LYS A 137 -16.37 -11.10 -15.94
N LEU A 138 -16.21 -10.08 -15.10
CA LEU A 138 -17.17 -9.79 -14.04
C LEU A 138 -18.57 -9.52 -14.62
N PRO A 139 -19.61 -10.21 -14.11
CA PRO A 139 -20.97 -10.02 -14.60
C PRO A 139 -21.46 -8.61 -14.27
N LYS A 140 -22.28 -8.01 -15.14
CA LYS A 140 -22.98 -6.75 -14.85
C LYS A 140 -24.14 -7.00 -13.87
N THR A 141 -23.82 -7.33 -12.61
CA THR A 141 -24.77 -7.83 -11.61
C THR A 141 -25.92 -6.87 -11.32
N ALA A 142 -25.70 -5.56 -11.48
CA ALA A 142 -26.72 -4.53 -11.24
C ALA A 142 -27.98 -4.73 -12.08
N ALA A 143 -27.85 -5.10 -13.36
CA ALA A 143 -28.99 -5.32 -14.24
C ALA A 143 -29.81 -6.56 -13.81
N LEU A 144 -29.12 -7.64 -13.43
CA LEU A 144 -29.75 -8.88 -12.97
C LEU A 144 -30.46 -8.68 -11.63
N LYS A 145 -29.79 -8.06 -10.65
CA LYS A 145 -30.36 -7.79 -9.32
C LYS A 145 -31.56 -6.84 -9.39
N THR A 146 -31.55 -5.85 -10.29
CA THR A 146 -32.69 -4.91 -10.46
C THR A 146 -33.96 -5.63 -10.93
N GLN A 147 -33.84 -6.69 -11.75
CA GLN A 147 -35.00 -7.48 -12.19
C GLN A 147 -35.65 -8.27 -11.05
N THR A 148 -34.87 -8.65 -10.04
CA THR A 148 -35.36 -9.38 -8.85
C THR A 148 -36.11 -8.49 -7.85
N VAL A 149 -36.00 -7.15 -7.96
CA VAL A 149 -36.70 -6.22 -7.08
C VAL A 149 -38.20 -6.28 -7.35
N PRO A 150 -39.07 -6.44 -6.33
CA PRO A 150 -40.51 -6.47 -6.51
C PRO A 150 -41.03 -5.18 -7.17
N PRO A 151 -42.00 -5.25 -8.11
CA PRO A 151 -42.46 -4.09 -8.88
C PRO A 151 -42.89 -2.88 -8.03
N LYS A 152 -43.46 -3.13 -6.84
CA LYS A 152 -43.91 -2.09 -5.91
C LYS A 152 -42.77 -1.22 -5.36
N PHE A 153 -41.56 -1.76 -5.26
CA PHE A 153 -40.39 -1.06 -4.70
C PHE A 153 -39.49 -0.45 -5.78
N ARG A 154 -39.63 -0.85 -7.05
CA ARG A 154 -38.79 -0.36 -8.16
C ARG A 154 -38.83 1.15 -8.37
N ARG A 155 -39.94 1.81 -7.99
CA ARG A 155 -40.14 3.27 -8.14
C ARG A 155 -39.66 4.10 -6.94
N ALA A 156 -39.46 3.47 -5.78
CA ALA A 156 -39.18 4.18 -4.53
C ALA A 156 -37.69 4.51 -4.33
N LEU A 157 -36.79 3.73 -4.93
CA LEU A 157 -35.35 3.85 -4.79
C LEU A 157 -34.68 3.56 -6.13
N ASN A 158 -33.56 4.23 -6.41
CA ASN A 158 -32.74 3.96 -7.58
C ASN A 158 -31.91 2.67 -7.36
N TRP A 159 -32.60 1.53 -7.38
CA TRP A 159 -32.01 0.20 -7.09
C TRP A 159 -30.85 -0.17 -7.99
N PHE A 160 -30.89 0.27 -9.25
CA PHE A 160 -29.81 0.03 -10.20
C PHE A 160 -28.50 0.66 -9.73
N GLU A 161 -28.53 1.94 -9.34
CA GLU A 161 -27.34 2.63 -8.80
C GLU A 161 -26.88 2.02 -7.48
N LEU A 162 -27.80 1.56 -6.63
CA LEU A 162 -27.44 0.88 -5.39
C LEU A 162 -26.69 -0.42 -5.64
N PHE A 163 -27.19 -1.29 -6.53
CA PHE A 163 -26.52 -2.55 -6.85
C PHE A 163 -25.21 -2.33 -7.60
N LYS A 164 -25.15 -1.35 -8.50
CA LYS A 164 -23.91 -0.95 -9.17
C LYS A 164 -22.88 -0.47 -8.14
N THR A 165 -23.29 0.36 -7.19
CA THR A 165 -22.40 0.83 -6.12
C THR A 165 -21.90 -0.34 -5.28
N GLN A 166 -22.77 -1.29 -4.92
CA GLN A 166 -22.36 -2.50 -4.18
C GLN A 166 -21.36 -3.35 -4.97
N ASP A 167 -21.57 -3.53 -6.27
CA ASP A 167 -20.67 -4.28 -7.16
C ASP A 167 -19.30 -3.57 -7.27
N GLU A 168 -19.32 -2.25 -7.45
CA GLU A 168 -18.11 -1.40 -7.44
C GLU A 168 -17.37 -1.45 -6.10
N MET A 169 -18.10 -1.60 -4.99
CA MET A 169 -17.53 -1.74 -3.65
C MET A 169 -16.85 -3.09 -3.47
N GLU A 170 -17.54 -4.16 -3.84
CA GLU A 170 -17.09 -5.54 -3.68
C GLU A 170 -15.86 -5.81 -4.57
N HIS A 171 -15.86 -5.30 -5.80
CA HIS A 171 -14.83 -5.55 -6.81
C HIS A 171 -13.87 -4.38 -7.04
N ALA A 172 -13.73 -3.50 -6.05
CA ALA A 172 -12.97 -2.25 -6.18
C ALA A 172 -11.51 -2.46 -6.63
N GLN A 173 -10.83 -3.48 -6.11
CA GLN A 173 -9.45 -3.79 -6.52
C GLN A 173 -9.35 -4.25 -7.97
N LEU A 174 -10.28 -5.10 -8.42
CA LEU A 174 -10.34 -5.57 -9.80
C LEU A 174 -10.65 -4.43 -10.77
N TYR A 175 -11.56 -3.51 -10.40
CA TYR A 175 -11.82 -2.33 -11.21
C TYR A 175 -10.65 -1.35 -11.24
N ASN A 176 -9.91 -1.19 -10.14
CA ASN A 176 -8.70 -0.38 -10.13
C ASN A 176 -7.63 -0.99 -11.04
N LEU A 177 -7.46 -2.32 -11.05
CA LEU A 177 -6.54 -3.02 -11.94
C LEU A 177 -6.87 -2.81 -13.42
N LEU A 178 -8.15 -2.66 -13.78
CA LEU A 178 -8.54 -2.31 -15.16
C LEU A 178 -8.25 -0.85 -15.53
N ARG A 179 -8.20 0.05 -14.54
CA ARG A 179 -7.97 1.49 -14.75
C ARG A 179 -6.49 1.86 -14.73
N LYS A 180 -5.70 1.19 -13.89
CA LYS A 180 -4.27 1.40 -13.71
C LYS A 180 -3.59 0.04 -13.73
N ASP A 181 -2.73 -0.15 -14.72
CA ASP A 181 -1.86 -1.33 -14.76
C ASP A 181 -0.87 -1.32 -13.58
N VAL A 182 -0.47 -2.51 -13.15
CA VAL A 182 0.49 -2.67 -12.05
C VAL A 182 1.88 -2.22 -12.51
N GLU A 183 2.56 -1.43 -11.69
CA GLU A 183 3.88 -0.93 -12.05
C GLU A 183 4.93 -2.05 -11.95
N PRO A 184 6.00 -2.01 -12.76
CA PRO A 184 7.07 -3.01 -12.66
C PRO A 184 7.73 -3.07 -11.27
N SER A 185 7.79 -1.93 -10.57
CA SER A 185 8.26 -1.82 -9.19
C SER A 185 7.40 -2.64 -8.24
N ASP A 186 6.08 -2.51 -8.32
CA ASP A 186 5.16 -3.27 -7.46
C ASP A 186 5.32 -4.78 -7.67
N ILE A 187 5.45 -5.20 -8.93
CA ILE A 187 5.71 -6.61 -9.27
C ILE A 187 7.03 -7.08 -8.65
N ALA A 188 8.08 -6.25 -8.71
CA ALA A 188 9.38 -6.57 -8.12
C ALA A 188 9.31 -6.65 -6.59
N ILE A 189 8.63 -5.70 -5.93
CA ILE A 189 8.45 -5.67 -4.48
C ILE A 189 7.74 -6.93 -3.99
N LEU A 190 6.68 -7.37 -4.67
CA LEU A 190 5.98 -8.59 -4.31
C LEU A 190 6.84 -9.85 -4.56
N ALA A 191 7.67 -9.84 -5.61
CA ALA A 191 8.58 -10.95 -5.91
C ALA A 191 9.67 -11.06 -4.85
N GLU A 192 10.23 -9.94 -4.42
CA GLU A 192 11.18 -9.85 -3.31
C GLU A 192 10.55 -10.30 -1.99
N ALA A 193 9.33 -9.84 -1.68
CA ALA A 193 8.60 -10.30 -0.52
C ALA A 193 8.38 -11.82 -0.55
N TYR A 194 8.04 -12.38 -1.71
CA TYR A 194 7.88 -13.82 -1.87
C TYR A 194 9.20 -14.57 -1.69
N HIS A 195 10.31 -14.05 -2.24
CA HIS A 195 11.65 -14.58 -2.00
C HIS A 195 11.97 -14.62 -0.50
N LEU A 196 11.82 -13.49 0.19
CA LEU A 196 12.09 -13.37 1.62
C LEU A 196 11.23 -14.32 2.44
N TYR A 197 9.93 -14.42 2.13
CA TYR A 197 9.02 -15.36 2.80
C TYR A 197 9.49 -16.81 2.66
N THR A 198 9.83 -17.24 1.44
CA THR A 198 10.32 -18.61 1.21
C THR A 198 11.65 -18.88 1.91
N THR A 199 12.55 -17.89 1.92
CA THR A 199 13.84 -17.98 2.60
C THR A 199 13.65 -18.10 4.11
N TYR A 200 12.81 -17.28 4.73
CA TYR A 200 12.54 -17.36 6.17
C TYR A 200 11.87 -18.66 6.59
N ILE A 201 10.99 -19.23 5.75
CA ILE A 201 10.45 -20.57 6.01
C ILE A 201 11.56 -21.62 6.00
N ALA A 202 12.47 -21.54 5.02
CA ALA A 202 13.57 -22.49 4.89
C ALA A 202 14.59 -22.38 6.04
N THR A 203 14.91 -21.17 6.49
CA THR A 203 15.95 -20.93 7.51
C THR A 203 15.41 -20.95 8.95
N GLU A 204 14.19 -20.47 9.19
CA GLU A 204 13.62 -20.33 10.54
C GLU A 204 12.44 -21.27 10.81
N GLY A 205 12.06 -22.11 9.84
CA GLY A 205 10.92 -23.02 9.92
C GLY A 205 9.55 -22.32 9.83
N LYS A 206 8.48 -23.11 9.83
CA LYS A 206 7.09 -22.60 9.70
C LYS A 206 6.63 -21.86 10.96
N GLY A 207 5.67 -20.93 10.83
CA GLY A 207 4.93 -20.34 11.97
C GLY A 207 4.95 -18.82 12.11
N GLY A 208 5.80 -18.11 11.35
CA GLY A 208 5.74 -16.64 11.29
C GLY A 208 4.79 -16.15 10.21
N ASN A 209 4.62 -14.84 10.09
CA ASN A 209 3.94 -14.22 8.95
C ASN A 209 4.83 -13.13 8.35
N LEU A 210 4.85 -13.02 7.02
CA LEU A 210 5.39 -11.86 6.35
C LEU A 210 4.25 -10.93 5.95
N TYR A 211 4.33 -9.68 6.40
CA TYR A 211 3.39 -8.63 6.05
C TYR A 211 4.03 -7.67 5.06
N ILE A 212 3.25 -7.17 4.09
CA ILE A 212 3.58 -5.95 3.35
C ILE A 212 2.68 -4.84 3.89
N ALA A 213 3.29 -3.78 4.42
CA ALA A 213 2.60 -2.56 4.78
C ALA A 213 2.66 -1.59 3.60
N SER A 214 1.53 -1.33 2.95
CA SER A 214 1.43 -0.46 1.78
C SER A 214 0.15 0.39 1.80
N LYS A 215 0.11 1.43 0.97
CA LYS A 215 -1.10 2.21 0.63
C LYS A 215 -1.51 2.02 -0.84
N ASP A 216 -0.78 1.21 -1.61
CA ASP A 216 -1.11 0.95 -3.01
C ASP A 216 -2.28 -0.04 -3.14
N SER A 217 -3.30 0.36 -3.91
CA SER A 217 -4.48 -0.45 -4.19
C SER A 217 -4.21 -1.77 -4.92
N HIS A 218 -3.04 -1.94 -5.55
CA HIS A 218 -2.61 -3.21 -6.15
C HIS A 218 -2.10 -4.22 -5.12
N PHE A 219 -1.84 -3.79 -3.88
CA PHE A 219 -1.46 -4.67 -2.77
C PHE A 219 -2.55 -4.76 -1.71
N VAL A 220 -3.11 -3.62 -1.30
CA VAL A 220 -3.93 -3.53 -0.09
C VAL A 220 -5.41 -3.36 -0.39
N PRO A 221 -6.30 -3.81 0.52
CA PRO A 221 -7.74 -3.68 0.35
C PRO A 221 -8.17 -2.25 0.02
N VAL A 222 -9.12 -2.10 -0.90
CA VAL A 222 -9.65 -0.78 -1.24
C VAL A 222 -10.87 -0.49 -0.39
N ARG A 223 -10.77 0.55 0.44
CA ARG A 223 -11.86 1.03 1.30
C ARG A 223 -12.09 2.52 1.09
N ARG A 224 -13.35 2.93 0.95
CA ARG A 224 -13.74 4.35 0.92
C ARG A 224 -14.56 4.73 2.15
N LYS A 225 -14.57 6.01 2.48
CA LYS A 225 -15.38 6.53 3.59
C LYS A 225 -16.86 6.28 3.30
N GLY A 226 -17.58 5.70 4.25
CA GLY A 226 -19.01 5.35 4.11
C GLY A 226 -19.29 3.99 3.47
N TRP A 227 -18.26 3.27 3.02
CA TRP A 227 -18.41 1.91 2.50
C TRP A 227 -18.43 0.88 3.64
N THR A 228 -19.38 -0.06 3.57
CA THR A 228 -19.50 -1.18 4.51
C THR A 228 -18.61 -2.37 4.14
N TYR A 229 -18.12 -2.42 2.90
CA TYR A 229 -17.26 -3.46 2.37
C TYR A 229 -15.92 -2.88 1.90
N GLU A 230 -14.92 -3.75 1.84
CA GLU A 230 -13.62 -3.49 1.23
C GLU A 230 -13.38 -4.53 0.13
N GLY A 231 -12.93 -4.07 -1.03
CA GLY A 231 -12.50 -4.97 -2.11
C GLY A 231 -11.14 -5.56 -1.75
N ARG A 232 -11.02 -6.89 -1.73
CA ARG A 232 -9.86 -7.63 -1.21
C ARG A 232 -9.35 -8.71 -2.16
N GLU A 233 -9.94 -8.87 -3.34
CA GLU A 233 -9.71 -10.06 -4.15
C GLU A 233 -8.26 -10.23 -4.61
N ILE A 234 -7.55 -9.12 -4.88
CA ILE A 234 -6.13 -9.16 -5.22
C ILE A 234 -5.31 -9.47 -3.96
N THR A 235 -5.58 -8.78 -2.86
CA THR A 235 -4.92 -9.01 -1.57
C THR A 235 -5.04 -10.47 -1.10
N ASP A 236 -6.23 -11.02 -1.18
CA ASP A 236 -6.53 -12.38 -0.74
C ASP A 236 -5.89 -13.41 -1.68
N GLU A 237 -5.82 -13.13 -2.99
CA GLU A 237 -5.13 -14.00 -3.95
C GLU A 237 -3.60 -13.99 -3.73
N ILE A 238 -3.00 -12.84 -3.40
CA ILE A 238 -1.59 -12.73 -2.98
C ILE A 238 -1.33 -13.61 -1.76
N GLN A 239 -2.17 -13.50 -0.73
CA GLN A 239 -2.04 -14.32 0.48
C GLN A 239 -2.17 -15.80 0.18
N LYS A 240 -3.16 -16.18 -0.64
CA LYS A 240 -3.41 -17.57 -1.01
C LYS A 240 -2.26 -18.20 -1.79
N ARG A 241 -1.69 -17.48 -2.77
CA ARG A 241 -0.63 -18.01 -3.65
C ARG A 241 0.76 -17.94 -3.03
N PHE A 242 1.05 -16.86 -2.33
CA PHE A 242 2.41 -16.54 -1.91
C PHE A 242 2.59 -16.55 -0.39
N GLY A 243 1.50 -16.66 0.39
CA GLY A 243 1.54 -16.67 1.85
C GLY A 243 1.81 -15.31 2.49
N ILE A 244 1.77 -14.23 1.71
CA ILE A 244 2.12 -12.87 2.13
C ILE A 244 0.85 -12.11 2.48
N ILE A 245 0.84 -11.39 3.60
CA ILE A 245 -0.32 -10.62 4.06
C ILE A 245 -0.10 -9.15 3.70
N CYS A 246 -0.83 -8.64 2.72
CA CYS A 246 -0.75 -7.23 2.31
C CYS A 246 -1.87 -6.41 2.98
N GLU A 247 -1.51 -5.38 3.74
CA GLU A 247 -2.50 -4.57 4.47
C GLU A 247 -2.07 -3.11 4.63
N HIS A 248 -3.05 -2.26 4.94
CA HIS A 248 -2.77 -0.86 5.32
C HIS A 248 -1.90 -0.79 6.58
N PRO A 249 -1.03 0.22 6.76
CA PRO A 249 -0.08 0.31 7.86
C PRO A 249 -0.71 0.11 9.25
N LYS A 250 -1.86 0.76 9.49
CA LYS A 250 -2.62 0.62 10.73
C LYS A 250 -3.09 -0.81 10.97
N LYS A 251 -3.60 -1.47 9.92
CA LYS A 251 -4.10 -2.84 10.00
C LYS A 251 -2.97 -3.86 10.20
N VAL A 252 -1.82 -3.67 9.54
CA VAL A 252 -0.61 -4.47 9.78
C VAL A 252 -0.22 -4.41 11.25
N LYS A 253 -0.16 -3.20 11.85
CA LYS A 253 0.12 -3.05 13.29
C LYS A 253 -0.85 -3.84 14.15
N GLU A 254 -2.16 -3.71 13.91
CA GLU A 254 -3.20 -4.45 14.66
C GLU A 254 -3.04 -5.97 14.55
N LEU A 255 -2.81 -6.48 13.33
CA LEU A 255 -2.62 -7.91 13.08
C LEU A 255 -1.33 -8.44 13.73
N PHE A 256 -0.27 -7.64 13.72
CA PHE A 256 1.01 -8.01 14.33
C PHE A 256 0.91 -8.12 15.86
N ILE A 257 0.14 -7.23 16.50
CA ILE A 257 -0.11 -7.28 17.95
C ILE A 257 -0.95 -8.50 18.33
N LYS A 258 -1.99 -8.83 17.56
CA LYS A 258 -2.88 -9.97 17.84
C LYS A 258 -2.22 -11.34 17.74
N LYS A 259 -1.09 -11.44 17.03
CA LYS A 259 -0.37 -12.70 16.78
C LYS A 259 0.91 -12.85 17.62
N GLN A 260 1.20 -11.93 18.54
CA GLN A 260 2.23 -12.12 19.58
C GLN A 260 1.60 -12.78 20.80
#